data_AF-A0A1C5CB05-F1
#
_entry.id   AF-A0A1C5CB05-F1
#
_cell.length_a   1.000
_cell.length_b   1.000
_cell.length_c   1.000
_cell.angle_alpha   90.00
_cell.angle_beta   90.00
_cell.angle_gamma   90.00
#
_symmetry.space_group_name_H-M   'P 1'
#
loop_
_entity.id
_entity.type
_entity.pdbx_description
1 polymer ?
#
loop_
_entity_poly.entity_id
_entity_poly.type
_entity_poly.pdbx_seq_one_letter_code
_entity_poly.pdbx_strand_id
1 'polypeptide(L)'
;MKHSIGSYARVRVQGDGRQVVSQAGSVLLVETVRKTGLDQAISQALDPWRKPRAVHDPGKTLLDVALAVALGGDCLADVAMLRCEPAVFGP
;
A
#
# COMPACT_ATOMS: atom_id res chain seq x y z
N MET A 1 -9.41 13.22 -17.26
CA MET A 1 -8.37 12.25 -16.85
C MET A 1 -8.37 12.19 -15.34
N LYS A 2 -8.76 11.08 -14.72
CA LYS A 2 -8.73 10.93 -13.25
C LYS A 2 -7.26 10.90 -12.85
N HIS A 3 -6.83 11.87 -12.05
CA HIS A 3 -5.53 11.77 -11.40
C HIS A 3 -5.51 10.48 -10.58
N SER A 4 -4.66 9.52 -10.97
CA SER A 4 -4.37 8.37 -10.13
C SER A 4 -3.73 8.92 -8.87
N ILE A 5 -4.53 9.01 -7.80
CA ILE A 5 -3.97 9.06 -6.46
C ILE A 5 -3.26 7.72 -6.36
N GLY A 6 -1.91 7.75 -6.30
CA GLY A 6 -1.10 6.53 -6.27
C GLY A 6 -1.61 5.53 -5.25
N SER A 7 -1.22 4.27 -5.42
CA SER A 7 -1.71 3.11 -4.66
C SER A 7 -1.77 3.31 -3.15
N TYR A 8 -0.93 4.19 -2.62
CA TYR A 8 -0.91 4.61 -1.23
C TYR A 8 -1.12 6.12 -1.10
N ALA A 9 -1.92 6.52 -0.10
CA ALA A 9 -2.15 7.92 0.22
C ALA A 9 -0.86 8.60 0.70
N ARG A 10 -0.76 9.92 0.52
CA ARG A 10 0.32 10.68 1.14
C ARG A 10 0.07 10.78 2.64
N VAL A 11 0.95 10.17 3.42
CA VAL A 11 0.93 10.29 4.87
C VAL A 11 1.63 11.58 5.29
N ARG A 12 1.05 12.30 6.25
CA ARG A 12 1.69 13.42 6.96
C ARG A 12 1.81 13.05 8.42
N VAL A 13 2.99 13.26 9.00
CA VAL A 13 3.26 12.98 10.42
C VAL A 13 3.09 14.26 11.23
N GLN A 14 2.35 14.18 12.33
CA GLN A 14 2.13 15.29 13.28
C GLN A 14 2.40 14.80 14.71
N GLY A 15 2.81 15.71 15.60
CA GLY A 15 3.16 15.41 16.99
C GLY A 15 2.05 15.73 18.00
N ASP A 16 0.81 15.91 17.56
CA ASP A 16 -0.32 16.35 18.40
C ASP A 16 -1.01 15.21 19.18
N GLY A 17 -0.52 13.97 19.02
CA GLY A 17 -1.05 12.78 19.70
C GLY A 17 -2.38 12.28 19.15
N ARG A 18 -2.85 12.79 18.01
CA ARG A 18 -4.10 12.36 17.37
C ARG A 18 -3.80 11.42 16.20
N GLN A 19 -4.75 10.53 15.89
CA GLN A 19 -4.63 9.58 14.75
C GLN A 19 -3.34 8.74 14.80
N VAL A 20 -3.02 8.23 15.98
CA VAL A 20 -1.85 7.37 16.19
C VAL A 20 -2.04 6.05 15.44
N VAL A 21 -0.96 5.57 14.83
CA VAL A 21 -0.89 4.29 14.14
C VAL A 21 0.14 3.41 14.82
N SER A 22 -0.13 2.10 14.87
CA SER A 22 0.79 1.11 15.43
C SER A 22 1.98 0.89 14.52
N GLN A 23 1.80 1.00 13.20
CA GLN A 23 2.85 0.77 12.20
C GLN A 23 3.47 2.07 11.66
N ALA A 24 3.81 3.04 12.52
CA ALA A 24 4.39 4.31 12.08
C ALA A 24 5.68 4.15 11.24
N GLY A 25 6.49 3.11 11.51
CA GLY A 25 7.70 2.80 10.74
C GLY A 25 7.44 2.41 9.28
N SER A 26 6.25 1.88 8.98
CA SER A 26 5.85 1.49 7.62
C SER A 26 5.75 2.68 6.65
N VAL A 27 5.59 3.90 7.17
CA VAL A 27 5.46 5.13 6.36
C VAL A 27 6.67 5.33 5.46
N LEU A 28 7.87 4.94 5.91
CA LEU A 28 9.08 5.01 5.08
C LEU A 28 8.99 4.07 3.86
N LEU A 29 8.48 2.85 4.06
CA LEU A 29 8.31 1.87 2.98
C LEU A 29 7.25 2.35 1.98
N VAL A 30 6.11 2.83 2.49
CA VAL A 30 5.04 3.39 1.67
C VAL A 30 5.53 4.59 0.85
N GLU A 31 6.26 5.52 1.47
CA GLU A 31 6.80 6.67 0.75
C GLU A 31 7.90 6.28 -0.23
N THR A 32 8.68 5.23 0.06
CA THR A 32 9.66 4.66 -0.89
C THR A 32 8.94 4.17 -2.14
N VAL A 33 7.91 3.33 -1.99
CA VAL A 33 7.10 2.82 -3.11
C VAL A 33 6.57 3.97 -3.98
N ARG A 34 6.06 5.03 -3.34
CA ARG A 34 5.52 6.20 -4.04
C ARG A 34 6.61 7.03 -4.72
N LYS A 35 7.74 7.25 -4.06
CA LYS A 35 8.84 8.10 -4.57
C LYS A 35 9.58 7.46 -5.72
N THR A 36 9.69 6.13 -5.72
CA THR A 36 10.29 5.38 -6.83
C THR A 36 9.31 5.12 -7.96
N GLY A 37 8.01 5.40 -7.78
CA GLY A 37 6.95 5.06 -8.74
C GLY A 37 6.75 3.55 -8.89
N LEU A 38 7.14 2.76 -7.88
CA LEU A 38 7.11 1.30 -7.94
C LEU A 38 5.67 0.78 -8.03
N ASP A 39 4.72 1.47 -7.40
CA ASP A 39 3.29 1.18 -7.51
C ASP A 39 2.78 1.19 -8.95
N GLN A 40 3.11 2.26 -9.68
CA GLN A 40 2.71 2.40 -11.08
C GLN A 40 3.43 1.39 -11.97
N ALA A 41 4.74 1.20 -11.76
CA ALA A 41 5.54 0.27 -12.55
C ALA A 41 5.04 -1.18 -12.42
N ILE A 42 4.74 -1.64 -11.21
CA ILE A 42 4.23 -2.99 -10.98
C ILE A 42 2.81 -3.12 -11.52
N SER A 43 1.92 -2.15 -11.28
CA SER A 43 0.55 -2.19 -11.81
C SER A 43 0.55 -2.30 -13.35
N GLN A 44 1.37 -1.51 -14.03
CA GLN A 44 1.55 -1.59 -15.49
C GLN A 44 2.13 -2.92 -15.94
N ALA A 45 3.19 -3.39 -15.27
CA ALA A 45 3.81 -4.68 -15.61
C ALA A 45 2.83 -5.84 -15.45
N LEU A 46 1.90 -5.75 -14.50
CA LEU A 46 0.92 -6.80 -14.22
C LEU A 46 -0.39 -6.69 -15.02
N ASP A 47 -0.58 -5.61 -15.77
CA ASP A 47 -1.81 -5.35 -16.54
C ASP A 47 -2.18 -6.49 -17.52
N PRO A 48 -1.23 -7.16 -18.23
CA PRO A 48 -1.56 -8.29 -19.11
C PRO A 48 -2.21 -9.49 -18.40
N TRP A 49 -2.00 -9.64 -17.08
CA TRP A 49 -2.62 -10.70 -16.28
C TRP A 49 -3.88 -10.25 -15.55
N ARG A 50 -4.30 -8.99 -15.74
CA ARG A 50 -5.49 -8.45 -15.10
C ARG A 50 -6.74 -9.08 -15.70
N LYS A 51 -7.46 -9.84 -14.89
CA LYS A 51 -8.74 -10.44 -15.30
C LYS A 51 -9.78 -9.34 -15.57
N PRO A 52 -10.69 -9.49 -16.55
CA PRO A 52 -11.72 -8.49 -16.86
C PRO A 52 -12.63 -8.12 -15.67
N ARG A 53 -12.79 -9.03 -14.70
CA ARG A 53 -13.61 -8.85 -13.49
C ARG A 53 -12.77 -8.55 -12.24
N ALA A 54 -11.49 -8.23 -12.39
CA ALA A 54 -10.63 -7.89 -11.25
C ALA A 54 -11.05 -6.55 -10.64
N VAL A 55 -11.47 -6.58 -9.37
CA VAL A 55 -11.81 -5.37 -8.61
C VAL A 55 -10.55 -4.71 -8.07
N HIS A 56 -9.61 -5.51 -7.56
CA HIS A 56 -8.35 -5.02 -7.01
C HIS A 56 -7.31 -4.80 -8.12
N ASP A 57 -6.45 -3.80 -7.90
CA ASP A 57 -5.25 -3.62 -8.71
C ASP A 57 -4.21 -4.70 -8.34
N PRO A 58 -3.70 -5.46 -9.32
CA PRO A 58 -2.75 -6.54 -9.03
C PRO A 58 -1.43 -6.01 -8.47
N GLY A 59 -0.99 -4.82 -8.88
CA GLY A 59 0.22 -4.20 -8.34
C GLY A 59 0.07 -3.74 -6.89
N LYS A 60 -1.07 -3.14 -6.54
CA LYS A 60 -1.40 -2.84 -5.13
C LYS A 60 -1.42 -4.09 -4.27
N THR A 61 -2.06 -5.15 -4.78
CA THR A 61 -2.20 -6.42 -4.03
C THR A 61 -0.82 -7.04 -3.76
N LEU A 62 0.07 -7.05 -4.76
CA LEU A 62 1.43 -7.56 -4.58
C LEU A 62 2.24 -6.69 -3.61
N LEU A 63 2.12 -5.36 -3.70
CA LEU A 63 2.80 -4.45 -2.79
C LEU A 63 2.29 -4.55 -1.36
N ASP A 64 1.00 -4.83 -1.14
CA ASP A 64 0.44 -5.07 0.19
C ASP A 64 1.01 -6.34 0.82
N VAL A 65 1.16 -7.40 0.03
CA VAL A 65 1.85 -8.62 0.50
C VAL A 65 3.31 -8.31 0.85
N ALA A 66 4.02 -7.56 0.01
CA ALA A 66 5.40 -7.17 0.28
C ALA A 66 5.54 -6.29 1.54
N LEU A 67 4.61 -5.35 1.75
CA LEU A 67 4.56 -4.53 2.96
C LEU A 67 4.26 -5.38 4.20
N ALA A 68 3.31 -6.31 4.14
CA ALA A 68 3.01 -7.21 5.25
C ALA A 68 4.25 -8.02 5.64
N VAL A 69 4.98 -8.58 4.67
CA VAL A 69 6.23 -9.30 4.91
C VAL A 69 7.31 -8.39 5.50
N ALA A 70 7.48 -7.17 4.97
CA ALA A 70 8.47 -6.22 5.48
C ALA A 70 8.18 -5.76 6.92
N LEU A 71 6.92 -5.81 7.34
CA LEU A 71 6.48 -5.53 8.72
C LEU A 71 6.52 -6.76 9.63
N GLY A 72 7.02 -7.90 9.13
CA GLY A 72 7.23 -9.12 9.90
C GLY A 72 6.14 -10.18 9.76
N GLY A 73 5.19 -10.00 8.83
CA GLY A 73 4.22 -11.04 8.48
C GLY A 73 4.89 -12.24 7.81
N ASP A 74 4.40 -13.43 8.12
CA ASP A 74 4.90 -14.70 7.58
C ASP A 74 3.83 -15.47 6.80
N CYS A 75 2.59 -14.95 6.78
CA CYS A 75 1.48 -15.55 6.06
C CYS A 75 0.64 -14.52 5.28
N LEU A 76 -0.12 -14.99 4.28
CA LEU A 76 -0.97 -14.12 3.46
C LEU A 76 -2.07 -13.42 4.26
N ALA A 77 -2.48 -13.99 5.41
CA ALA A 77 -3.50 -13.39 6.26
C ALA A 77 -3.01 -12.10 6.94
N ASP A 78 -1.69 -11.91 7.07
CA ASP A 78 -1.10 -10.73 7.75
C ASP A 78 -1.32 -9.43 6.97
N VAL A 79 -1.71 -9.50 5.70
CA VAL A 79 -2.21 -8.34 4.94
C VAL A 79 -3.43 -7.70 5.63
N ALA A 80 -4.16 -8.45 6.45
CA ALA A 80 -5.25 -7.91 7.28
C ALA A 80 -4.76 -6.80 8.23
N MET A 81 -3.51 -6.83 8.70
CA MET A 81 -2.93 -5.77 9.51
C MET A 81 -2.93 -4.43 8.78
N LEU A 82 -2.64 -4.42 7.48
CA LEU A 82 -2.66 -3.19 6.68
C LEU A 82 -4.08 -2.60 6.61
N ARG A 83 -5.10 -3.47 6.54
CA ARG A 83 -6.52 -3.07 6.54
C ARG A 83 -6.97 -2.47 7.87
N CYS A 84 -6.27 -2.76 8.97
CA CYS A 84 -6.54 -2.13 10.26
C CYS A 84 -6.09 -0.65 10.30
N GLU A 85 -5.22 -0.22 9.38
CA GLU A 85 -4.69 1.15 9.33
C GLU A 85 -4.92 1.81 7.95
N PRO A 86 -6.19 2.00 7.53
CA PRO A 86 -6.51 2.47 6.18
C PRO A 86 -6.05 3.91 5.90
N ALA A 87 -5.77 4.69 6.96
CA ALA A 87 -5.19 6.03 6.83
C ALA A 87 -3.76 6.01 6.27
N VAL A 88 -3.04 4.89 6.42
CA VAL A 88 -1.68 4.71 5.90
C VAL A 88 -1.72 3.91 4.60
N PHE A 89 -2.45 2.78 4.60
CA PHE A 89 -2.37 1.79 3.52
C PHE A 89 -3.48 1.87 2.47
N GLY A 90 -4.46 2.75 2.67
CA GLY A 90 -5.67 2.85 1.84
C GLY A 90 -6.79 1.89 2.28
N PRO A 91 -7.96 1.98 1.63
CA PRO A 91 -9.10 1.10 1.89
C PRO A 91 -8.87 -0.35 1.44
#